data_AF-A9DN13-F1
#
_entry.id   AF-A9DN13-F1
#
_cell.length_a   1.000
_cell.length_b   1.000
_cell.length_c   1.000
_cell.angle_alpha   90.00
_cell.angle_beta   90.00
_cell.angle_gamma   90.00
#
_symmetry.space_group_name_H-M   'P 1'
#
loop_
_entity.id
_entity.type
_entity.pdbx_description
1 polymer ?
#
loop_
_entity_poly.entity_id
_entity_poly.type
_entity_poly.pdbx_seq_one_letter_code
_entity_poly.pdbx_strand_id
1 'polypeptide(L)'
;SAGGMLIFAMMLGLVSDAISEKVDSLRKGKSEVIERNHVLILGWSDKLGSLLKQLAIANKSVGGGVIVVLAEKEKEEMEMDIAKLEFDFMGTSVICRSGSPLILADLKKVSVSKARAIIVLAADENAD
;
A
#
# COMPACT_ATOMS: atom_id res chain seq x y z
N SER A 1 -37.23 -17.21 27.99
CA SER A 1 -37.23 -16.18 26.93
C SER A 1 -36.13 -16.50 25.92
N ALA A 2 -36.41 -17.39 24.95
CA ALA A 2 -35.41 -17.83 23.96
C ALA A 2 -35.28 -16.86 22.77
N GLY A 3 -36.37 -16.14 22.42
CA GLY A 3 -36.36 -15.14 21.35
C GLY A 3 -35.48 -13.92 21.66
N GLY A 4 -35.42 -13.47 22.92
CA GLY A 4 -34.57 -12.36 23.32
C GLY A 4 -33.07 -12.65 23.18
N MET A 5 -32.64 -13.89 23.48
CA MET A 5 -31.24 -14.31 23.31
C MET A 5 -30.86 -14.41 21.83
N LEU A 6 -31.78 -14.86 20.96
CA LEU A 6 -31.54 -14.91 19.52
C LEU A 6 -31.36 -13.50 18.92
N ILE A 7 -32.23 -12.55 19.28
CA ILE A 7 -32.12 -11.17 18.79
C ILE A 7 -30.82 -10.52 19.28
N PHE A 8 -30.44 -10.77 20.54
CA PHE A 8 -29.19 -10.25 21.10
C PHE A 8 -27.94 -10.83 20.42
N ALA A 9 -27.92 -12.14 20.15
CA ALA A 9 -26.82 -12.79 19.44
C ALA A 9 -26.68 -12.27 18.00
N MET A 10 -27.79 -12.02 17.30
CA MET A 10 -27.78 -11.44 15.95
C MET A 10 -27.27 -9.98 15.97
N MET A 11 -27.69 -9.16 16.94
CA MET A 11 -27.16 -7.79 17.06
C MET A 11 -25.66 -7.77 17.37
N LEU A 12 -25.19 -8.65 18.25
CA LEU A 12 -23.76 -8.77 18.55
C LEU A 12 -22.94 -9.16 17.31
N GLY A 13 -23.47 -10.07 16.48
CA GLY A 13 -22.86 -10.43 15.20
C GLY A 13 -22.70 -9.21 14.29
N LEU A 14 -23.79 -8.48 14.03
CA LEU A 14 -23.77 -7.30 13.17
C LEU A 14 -22.84 -6.19 13.69
N VAL A 15 -22.81 -5.97 15.01
CA VAL A 15 -21.92 -4.98 15.63
C VAL A 15 -20.46 -5.41 15.50
N SER A 16 -20.15 -6.68 15.70
CA SER A 16 -18.81 -7.24 15.52
C SER A 16 -18.31 -7.08 14.08
N ASP A 17 -19.18 -7.35 13.10
CA ASP A 17 -18.85 -7.22 11.68
C ASP A 17 -18.61 -5.76 11.30
N ALA A 18 -19.48 -4.84 11.74
CA ALA A 18 -19.33 -3.40 11.49
C ALA A 18 -18.05 -2.82 12.13
N ILE A 19 -17.67 -3.31 13.32
CA ILE A 19 -16.41 -2.91 13.97
C ILE A 19 -15.22 -3.46 13.19
N SER A 20 -15.26 -4.73 12.77
CA SER A 20 -14.18 -5.36 12.00
C SER A 20 -13.96 -4.62 10.68
N GLU A 21 -15.04 -4.33 9.95
CA GLU A 21 -14.98 -3.56 8.71
C GLU A 21 -14.41 -2.15 8.93
N LYS A 22 -14.78 -1.49 10.04
CA LYS A 22 -14.21 -0.19 10.39
C LYS A 22 -12.72 -0.29 10.73
N VAL A 23 -12.31 -1.28 11.49
CA VAL A 23 -10.90 -1.53 11.85
C VAL A 23 -10.07 -1.82 10.60
N ASP A 24 -10.58 -2.65 9.69
CA ASP A 24 -9.94 -2.94 8.40
C ASP A 24 -9.86 -1.67 7.53
N SER A 25 -10.90 -0.83 7.55
CA SER A 25 -10.89 0.44 6.84
C SER A 25 -9.87 1.45 7.39
N LEU A 26 -9.50 1.33 8.67
CA LEU A 26 -8.46 2.15 9.32
C LEU A 26 -7.06 1.59 9.01
N ARG A 27 -6.91 0.26 8.98
CA ARG A 27 -5.69 -0.46 8.60
C ARG A 27 -5.21 -0.14 7.18
N LYS A 28 -6.14 0.05 6.23
CA LYS A 28 -5.89 0.45 4.84
C LYS A 28 -5.25 1.85 4.66
N GLY A 29 -4.91 2.55 5.76
CA GLY A 29 -4.09 3.76 5.76
C GLY A 29 -4.69 4.89 4.94
N LYS A 30 -5.75 5.54 5.44
CA LYS A 30 -6.46 6.62 4.72
C LYS A 30 -5.68 7.94 4.60
N SER A 31 -4.61 8.14 5.37
CA SER A 31 -3.85 9.40 5.32
C SER A 31 -3.14 9.56 3.99
N GLU A 32 -3.32 10.75 3.39
CA GLU A 32 -2.55 11.19 2.24
C GLU A 32 -1.05 11.03 2.53
N VAL A 33 -0.31 10.58 1.54
CA VAL A 33 1.15 10.63 1.58
C VAL A 33 1.54 12.10 1.57
N ILE A 34 2.10 12.59 2.66
CA ILE A 34 2.52 14.00 2.82
C ILE A 34 3.88 14.26 2.13
N GLU A 35 4.54 13.19 1.67
CA GLU A 35 5.89 13.19 1.11
C GLU A 35 6.00 13.93 -0.22
N ARG A 36 7.01 14.79 -0.33
CA ARG A 36 7.37 15.53 -1.55
C ARG A 36 8.65 14.93 -2.12
N ASN A 37 8.83 14.99 -3.44
CA ASN A 37 10.07 14.52 -4.08
C ASN A 37 10.31 12.99 -3.89
N HIS A 38 9.24 12.22 -3.73
CA HIS A 38 9.27 10.76 -3.64
C HIS A 38 9.23 10.12 -5.04
N VAL A 39 9.65 8.87 -5.15
CA VAL A 39 9.41 8.05 -6.35
C VAL A 39 8.13 7.27 -6.13
N LEU A 40 7.15 7.41 -7.02
CA LEU A 40 5.89 6.67 -6.95
C LEU A 40 5.97 5.46 -7.90
N ILE A 41 5.69 4.28 -7.37
CA ILE A 41 5.53 3.05 -8.14
C ILE A 41 4.05 2.70 -8.17
N LEU A 42 3.52 2.52 -9.38
CA LEU A 42 2.14 2.12 -9.63
C LEU A 42 2.13 0.66 -10.10
N GLY A 43 1.36 -0.18 -9.41
CA GLY A 43 1.26 -1.60 -9.68
C GLY A 43 2.18 -2.47 -8.82
N TRP A 44 1.96 -3.77 -8.90
CA TRP A 44 2.72 -4.80 -8.18
C TRP A 44 3.08 -5.93 -9.15
N SER A 45 4.34 -6.34 -9.15
CA SER A 45 4.84 -7.48 -9.92
C SER A 45 6.09 -8.07 -9.28
N ASP A 46 6.52 -9.24 -9.75
CA ASP A 46 7.72 -9.93 -9.23
C ASP A 46 9.01 -9.13 -9.43
N LYS A 47 8.98 -8.16 -10.35
CA LYS A 47 10.10 -7.25 -10.62
C LYS A 47 10.24 -6.17 -9.54
N LEU A 48 9.21 -5.92 -8.73
CA LEU A 48 9.20 -4.84 -7.72
C LEU A 48 10.37 -4.94 -6.75
N GLY A 49 10.65 -6.14 -6.22
CA GLY A 49 11.75 -6.33 -5.27
C GLY A 49 13.11 -5.95 -5.87
N SER A 50 13.35 -6.34 -7.12
CA SER A 50 14.58 -5.98 -7.84
C SER A 50 14.68 -4.47 -8.10
N LEU A 51 13.56 -3.83 -8.44
CA LEU A 51 13.47 -2.39 -8.67
C LEU A 51 13.73 -1.62 -7.38
N LEU A 52 13.11 -2.02 -6.26
CA LEU A 52 13.34 -1.41 -4.95
C LEU A 52 14.82 -1.47 -4.55
N LYS A 53 15.49 -2.60 -4.79
CA LYS A 53 16.93 -2.75 -4.55
C LYS A 53 17.77 -1.77 -5.36
N GLN A 54 17.50 -1.64 -6.66
CA GLN A 54 18.26 -0.71 -7.51
C GLN A 54 17.99 0.76 -7.13
N LEU A 55 16.75 1.11 -6.81
CA LEU A 55 16.40 2.45 -6.33
C LEU A 55 17.07 2.77 -4.99
N ALA A 56 17.12 1.81 -4.06
CA ALA A 56 17.83 1.98 -2.79
C ALA A 56 19.33 2.25 -3.01
N ILE A 57 19.98 1.49 -3.90
CA ILE A 57 21.38 1.71 -4.27
C ILE A 57 21.58 3.10 -4.89
N ALA A 58 20.71 3.52 -5.79
CA ALA A 58 20.79 4.83 -6.42
C ALA A 58 20.61 5.97 -5.40
N ASN A 59 19.63 5.85 -4.51
CA ASN A 59 19.34 6.83 -3.46
C ASN A 59 20.42 6.92 -2.38
N LYS A 60 21.29 5.90 -2.25
CA LYS A 60 22.43 5.94 -1.31
C LYS A 60 23.30 7.19 -1.51
N SER A 61 23.47 7.63 -2.77
CA SER A 61 24.26 8.81 -3.11
C SER A 61 23.73 10.12 -2.51
N VAL A 62 22.42 10.19 -2.24
CA VAL A 62 21.73 11.37 -1.68
C VAL A 62 21.30 11.16 -0.22
N GLY A 63 21.80 10.11 0.44
CA GLY A 63 21.52 9.81 1.84
C GLY A 63 20.22 9.05 2.09
N GLY A 64 19.63 8.46 1.05
CA GLY A 64 18.34 7.76 1.11
C GLY A 64 17.25 8.48 0.33
N GLY A 65 16.01 8.03 0.49
CA GLY A 65 14.87 8.59 -0.25
C GLY A 65 13.56 7.95 0.17
N VAL A 66 12.46 8.38 -0.44
CA VAL A 66 11.15 7.79 -0.20
C VAL A 66 10.64 7.18 -1.49
N ILE A 67 10.24 5.91 -1.41
CA ILE A 67 9.53 5.19 -2.46
C ILE A 67 8.13 4.91 -1.95
N VAL A 68 7.12 5.29 -2.74
CA VAL A 68 5.71 5.02 -2.44
C VAL A 68 5.24 3.97 -3.44
N VAL A 69 4.58 2.91 -2.95
CA VAL A 69 4.01 1.85 -3.79
C VAL A 69 2.49 1.92 -3.67
N LEU A 70 1.80 2.12 -4.79
CA LEU A 70 0.34 2.03 -4.91
C LEU A 70 -0.03 0.81 -5.76
N ALA A 71 -0.75 -0.14 -5.18
CA ALA A 71 -1.20 -1.32 -5.90
C ALA A 71 -2.56 -1.83 -5.39
N GLU A 72 -3.22 -2.62 -6.23
CA GLU A 72 -4.45 -3.35 -5.90
C GLU A 72 -4.16 -4.60 -5.05
N LYS A 73 -3.29 -4.44 -4.06
CA LYS A 73 -2.86 -5.46 -3.10
C LYS A 73 -3.04 -4.92 -1.67
N GLU A 74 -3.30 -5.78 -0.69
CA GLU A 74 -3.46 -5.33 0.70
C GLU A 74 -2.15 -4.78 1.27
N LYS A 75 -2.25 -3.70 2.04
CA LYS A 75 -1.10 -2.94 2.55
C LYS A 75 -0.22 -3.84 3.42
N GLU A 76 -0.85 -4.59 4.31
CA GLU A 76 -0.20 -5.51 5.24
C GLU A 76 0.57 -6.59 4.47
N GLU A 77 -0.02 -7.14 3.41
CA GLU A 77 0.63 -8.14 2.57
C GLU A 77 1.83 -7.57 1.82
N MET A 78 1.70 -6.36 1.24
CA MET A 78 2.81 -5.67 0.60
C MET A 78 3.97 -5.40 1.57
N GLU A 79 3.65 -4.90 2.76
CA GLU A 79 4.65 -4.61 3.80
C GLU A 79 5.35 -5.89 4.27
N MET A 80 4.61 -6.98 4.43
CA MET A 80 5.18 -8.29 4.75
C MET A 80 6.10 -8.80 3.65
N ASP A 81 5.71 -8.69 2.38
CA ASP A 81 6.53 -9.16 1.27
C ASP A 81 7.81 -8.32 1.09
N ILE A 82 7.71 -7.02 1.29
CA ILE A 82 8.88 -6.12 1.29
C ILE A 82 9.79 -6.42 2.48
N ALA A 83 9.23 -6.75 3.65
CA ALA A 83 10.02 -7.10 4.83
C ALA A 83 10.79 -8.43 4.68
N LYS A 84 10.32 -9.35 3.81
CA LYS A 84 11.03 -10.59 3.48
C LYS A 84 12.23 -10.36 2.54
N LEU A 85 12.38 -9.18 1.94
CA LEU A 85 13.47 -8.89 1.03
C LEU A 85 14.80 -8.81 1.81
N GLU A 86 15.73 -9.70 1.50
CA GLU A 86 17.04 -9.79 2.15
C GLU A 86 18.06 -8.77 1.58
N PHE A 87 17.70 -7.49 1.59
CA PHE A 87 18.65 -6.41 1.23
C PHE A 87 18.43 -5.14 2.06
N ASP A 88 19.49 -4.35 2.18
CA ASP A 88 19.45 -3.06 2.87
C ASP A 88 18.91 -1.96 1.94
N PHE A 89 17.95 -1.18 2.44
CA PHE A 89 17.35 -0.05 1.75
C PHE A 89 18.25 1.20 1.74
N MET A 90 19.43 1.18 2.37
CA MET A 90 20.45 2.23 2.29
C MET A 90 19.89 3.62 2.69
N GLY A 91 19.06 3.66 3.74
CA GLY A 91 18.37 4.87 4.18
C GLY A 91 17.11 5.23 3.37
N THR A 92 16.75 4.42 2.38
CA THR A 92 15.48 4.56 1.63
C THR A 92 14.32 4.00 2.45
N SER A 93 13.22 4.73 2.53
CA SER A 93 11.99 4.27 3.16
C SER A 93 10.97 3.88 2.09
N VAL A 94 10.29 2.75 2.28
CA VAL A 94 9.22 2.29 1.38
C VAL A 94 7.88 2.42 2.08
N ILE A 95 6.93 3.10 1.45
CA ILE A 95 5.58 3.34 1.97
C ILE A 95 4.58 2.63 1.06
N CYS A 96 3.80 1.70 1.61
CA CYS A 96 2.78 0.98 0.86
C CYS A 96 1.39 1.59 1.05
N ARG A 97 0.63 1.63 -0.05
CA ARG A 97 -0.77 2.05 -0.08
C ARG A 97 -1.57 1.12 -0.99
N SER A 98 -2.68 0.63 -0.46
CA SER A 98 -3.69 -0.08 -1.25
C SER A 98 -4.59 0.91 -1.99
N GLY A 99 -4.84 0.63 -3.25
CA GLY A 99 -5.71 1.40 -4.13
C GLY A 99 -5.43 1.10 -5.59
N SER A 100 -6.30 1.57 -6.49
CA SER A 100 -6.13 1.36 -7.92
C SER A 100 -5.39 2.54 -8.56
N PRO A 101 -4.36 2.31 -9.40
CA PRO A 101 -3.72 3.37 -10.16
C PRO A 101 -4.66 3.97 -11.22
N LEU A 102 -5.77 3.32 -11.54
CA LEU A 102 -6.79 3.81 -12.47
C LEU A 102 -7.77 4.80 -11.81
N ILE A 103 -7.83 4.83 -10.47
CA ILE A 103 -8.73 5.69 -9.71
C ILE A 103 -8.01 6.98 -9.33
N LEU A 104 -8.49 8.12 -9.84
CA LEU A 104 -7.89 9.43 -9.57
C LEU A 104 -7.82 9.77 -8.06
N ALA A 105 -8.80 9.33 -7.27
CA ALA A 105 -8.81 9.55 -5.82
C ALA A 105 -7.63 8.85 -5.12
N ASP A 106 -7.28 7.63 -5.54
CA ASP A 106 -6.17 6.86 -4.99
C ASP A 106 -4.83 7.46 -5.40
N LEU A 107 -4.72 7.94 -6.64
CA LEU A 107 -3.56 8.70 -7.11
C LEU A 107 -3.33 10.00 -6.31
N LYS A 108 -4.41 10.71 -5.96
CA LYS A 108 -4.33 11.90 -5.09
C LYS A 108 -3.86 11.53 -3.68
N LYS A 109 -4.35 10.41 -3.14
CA LYS A 109 -3.96 9.90 -1.82
C LYS A 109 -2.46 9.61 -1.72
N VAL A 110 -1.80 9.24 -2.82
CA VAL A 110 -0.34 9.03 -2.86
C VAL A 110 0.46 10.26 -3.28
N SER A 111 -0.15 11.45 -3.34
CA SER A 111 0.52 12.70 -3.75
C SER A 111 1.21 12.59 -5.12
N VAL A 112 0.56 11.94 -6.10
CA VAL A 112 1.11 11.74 -7.46
C VAL A 112 1.68 13.02 -8.10
N SER A 113 1.05 14.18 -7.85
CA SER A 113 1.45 15.48 -8.39
C SER A 113 2.76 16.03 -7.81
N LYS A 114 3.23 15.49 -6.69
CA LYS A 114 4.45 15.91 -5.99
C LYS A 114 5.57 14.86 -6.10
N ALA A 115 5.32 13.77 -6.82
CA ALA A 115 6.31 12.74 -7.08
C ALA A 115 7.38 13.29 -8.03
N ARG A 116 8.65 12.95 -7.77
CA ARG A 116 9.78 13.27 -8.67
C ARG A 116 9.74 12.43 -9.94
N ALA A 117 9.33 11.18 -9.79
CA ALA A 117 9.21 10.21 -10.86
C ALA A 117 8.05 9.27 -10.56
N ILE A 118 7.40 8.81 -11.60
CA ILE A 118 6.33 7.81 -11.54
C ILE A 118 6.78 6.63 -12.39
N ILE A 119 6.79 5.44 -11.81
CA ILE A 119 7.16 4.18 -12.48
C ILE A 119 5.89 3.33 -12.52
N VAL A 120 5.45 2.96 -13.72
CA VAL A 120 4.31 2.06 -13.91
C VAL A 120 4.84 0.65 -14.14
N LEU A 121 4.50 -0.26 -13.24
CA LEU A 121 4.75 -1.68 -13.40
C LEU A 121 3.55 -2.29 -14.12
N ALA A 122 3.80 -2.83 -15.31
CA ALA A 122 2.80 -3.66 -15.97
C ALA A 122 2.53 -4.90 -15.10
N ALA A 123 1.25 -5.20 -14.90
CA ALA A 123 0.84 -6.49 -14.38
C ALA A 123 1.18 -7.56 -15.42
N ASP A 124 1.68 -8.72 -14.97
CA ASP A 124 2.07 -9.80 -15.87
C ASP A 124 0.87 -10.40 -16.64
N GLU A 125 -0.39 -10.05 -16.27
CA GLU A 125 -1.62 -10.47 -16.97
C GLU A 125 -1.95 -9.66 -18.24
N ASN A 126 -1.29 -8.52 -18.51
CA ASN A 126 -1.57 -7.68 -19.69
C ASN A 126 -0.42 -7.67 -20.71
N ALA A 127 0.36 -8.75 -20.77
CA ALA A 127 1.35 -8.96 -21.82
C ALA A 127 0.75 -9.78 -22.98
N ASP A 128 -0.29 -9.23 -23.63
CA ASP A 128 -0.79 -9.65 -24.94
C ASP A 128 -1.16 -8.42 -25.78
#